data_AF-A0A013VQL9-F1
#
_entry.id   AF-A0A013VQL9-F1
#
_cell.length_a   1.000
_cell.length_b   1.000
_cell.length_c   1.000
_cell.angle_alpha   90.00
_cell.angle_beta   90.00
_cell.angle_gamma   90.00
#
_symmetry.space_group_name_H-M   'P 1'
#
loop_
_entity.id
_entity.type
_entity.pdbx_description
1 polymer ?
#
loop_
_entity_poly.entity_id
_entity_poly.type
_entity_poly.pdbx_seq_one_letter_code
_entity_poly.pdbx_strand_id
1 'polypeptide(L)'
;MRERSDIAVGLLVAFLLLFPFGYLVHVSPRFPGSLAGGIIGIAALVLMLLTLPYVAAKHIAWVDKLLSRLVSKPTLLAIHIYAGVLAPILGLVHAAHKLESPVGLLLTVLLLMTVITGFIGRYLLAQLGRALRGRRSELASLRAAFLEEPAAPTQADTAAAPLSGWKRYLFVAGDAPAGQHPQDKAGIAAALADTEFAIRAEEATNTLFARWRFLHILLGCLIFALLALHVGAAIYYGLRWL
;
A
#
# COMPACT_ATOMS: atom_id res chain seq x y z
N MET A 1 -11.62 -5.49 14.10
CA MET A 1 -10.64 -6.38 13.42
C MET A 1 -9.66 -5.62 12.49
N ARG A 2 -10.13 -4.69 11.64
CA ARG A 2 -9.27 -3.91 10.71
C ARG A 2 -8.11 -3.15 11.37
N GLU A 3 -8.35 -2.55 12.53
CA GLU A 3 -7.30 -1.80 13.24
C GLU A 3 -6.15 -2.68 13.73
N ARG A 4 -6.45 -3.90 14.19
CA ARG A 4 -5.42 -4.87 14.62
C ARG A 4 -4.58 -5.35 13.43
N SER A 5 -5.20 -5.58 12.27
CA SER A 5 -4.47 -5.94 11.05
C SER A 5 -3.56 -4.82 10.56
N ASP A 6 -3.98 -3.56 10.67
CA ASP A 6 -3.17 -2.42 10.21
C ASP A 6 -1.94 -2.20 11.10
N ILE A 7 -2.07 -2.40 12.42
CA ILE A 7 -0.93 -2.37 13.35
C ILE A 7 0.03 -3.53 13.05
N ALA A 8 -0.50 -4.74 12.84
CA ALA A 8 0.33 -5.90 12.53
C ALA A 8 1.15 -5.70 11.24
N VAL A 9 0.55 -5.19 10.17
CA VAL A 9 1.26 -4.87 8.92
C VAL A 9 2.30 -3.77 9.18
N GLY A 10 1.96 -2.72 9.93
CA GLY A 10 2.91 -1.67 10.30
C GLY A 10 4.14 -2.18 11.05
N LEU A 11 3.93 -3.06 12.04
CA LEU A 11 5.02 -3.71 12.77
C LEU A 11 5.87 -4.61 11.86
N LEU A 12 5.23 -5.35 10.96
CA LEU A 12 5.92 -6.22 10.01
C LEU A 12 6.78 -5.42 9.02
N VAL A 13 6.28 -4.28 8.53
CA VAL A 13 7.04 -3.36 7.69
C VAL A 13 8.19 -2.74 8.47
N ALA A 14 7.96 -2.28 9.71
CA ALA A 14 9.03 -1.74 10.55
C ALA A 14 10.14 -2.78 10.80
N PHE A 15 9.75 -4.03 11.10
CA PHE A 15 10.68 -5.15 11.22
C PHE A 15 11.46 -5.38 9.92
N LEU A 16 10.77 -5.42 8.77
CA LEU A 16 11.41 -5.58 7.46
C LEU A 16 12.43 -4.47 7.16
N LEU A 17 12.15 -3.21 7.54
CA LEU A 17 13.06 -2.09 7.33
C LEU A 17 14.28 -2.15 8.26
N LEU A 18 14.12 -2.70 9.47
CA LEU A 18 15.21 -2.86 10.43
C LEU A 18 16.06 -4.10 10.14
N PHE A 19 15.47 -5.16 9.58
CA PHE A 19 16.12 -6.45 9.36
C PHE A 19 17.45 -6.39 8.57
N PRO A 20 17.60 -5.58 7.49
CA PRO A 20 18.86 -5.44 6.76
C PRO A 20 20.04 -5.01 7.65
N PHE A 21 19.81 -4.23 8.70
CA PHE A 21 20.85 -3.77 9.62
C PHE A 21 21.47 -4.92 10.43
N GLY A 22 20.82 -6.08 10.48
CA GLY A 22 21.40 -7.31 11.04
C GLY A 22 22.74 -7.71 10.39
N TYR A 23 23.01 -7.24 9.16
CA TYR A 23 24.31 -7.40 8.48
C TYR A 23 25.49 -6.93 9.35
N LEU A 24 25.29 -5.91 10.17
CA LEU A 24 26.31 -5.35 11.06
C LEU A 24 26.73 -6.33 12.17
N VAL A 25 25.89 -7.31 12.47
CA VAL A 25 26.07 -8.25 13.59
C VAL A 25 26.32 -9.68 13.09
N HIS A 26 25.67 -10.09 12.00
CA HIS A 26 25.71 -11.46 11.53
C HIS A 26 25.61 -11.57 10.01
N VAL A 27 26.45 -12.42 9.42
CA VAL A 27 26.40 -12.84 8.02
C VAL A 27 26.71 -14.32 7.95
N SER A 28 25.91 -15.11 7.25
CA SER A 28 26.17 -16.54 7.06
C SER A 28 26.20 -16.92 5.57
N PRO A 29 27.37 -16.86 4.91
CA PRO A 29 27.47 -16.99 3.45
C PRO A 29 27.05 -18.36 2.88
N ARG A 30 27.06 -19.40 3.72
CA ARG A 30 26.71 -20.78 3.34
C ARG A 30 25.21 -21.07 3.43
N PHE A 31 24.45 -20.27 4.18
CA PHE A 31 23.03 -20.53 4.42
C PHE A 31 22.17 -20.52 3.15
N PRO A 32 22.31 -19.57 2.21
CA PRO A 32 21.49 -19.56 1.00
C PRO A 32 21.64 -20.82 0.13
N GLY A 33 22.81 -21.46 0.18
CA GLY A 33 23.10 -22.72 -0.53
C GLY A 33 22.73 -23.99 0.24
N SER A 34 22.23 -23.88 1.47
CA SER A 34 21.78 -25.02 2.28
C SER A 34 20.35 -25.43 1.93
N LEU A 35 19.95 -26.65 2.28
CA LEU A 35 18.56 -27.12 2.12
C LEU A 35 17.55 -26.18 2.83
N ALA A 36 17.88 -25.75 4.05
CA ALA A 36 17.02 -24.84 4.82
C ALA A 36 16.89 -23.47 4.12
N GLY A 37 18.00 -22.91 3.65
CA GLY A 37 17.99 -21.68 2.86
C GLY A 37 17.16 -21.82 1.58
N GLY A 38 17.29 -22.95 0.87
CA GLY A 38 16.50 -23.25 -0.32
C GLY A 38 14.99 -23.30 -0.06
N ILE A 39 14.57 -24.00 1.00
CA ILE A 39 13.14 -24.08 1.40
C ILE A 39 12.59 -22.68 1.70
N ILE A 40 13.35 -21.84 2.43
CA ILE A 40 12.94 -20.47 2.73
C ILE A 40 12.85 -19.63 1.44
N GLY A 41 13.80 -19.80 0.51
CA GLY A 41 13.78 -19.13 -0.79
C GLY A 41 12.56 -19.51 -1.63
N ILE A 42 12.19 -20.80 -1.65
CA ILE A 42 10.98 -21.29 -2.33
C ILE A 42 9.73 -20.72 -1.66
N ALA A 43 9.67 -20.72 -0.33
CA ALA A 43 8.55 -20.12 0.40
C ALA A 43 8.41 -18.61 0.09
N ALA A 44 9.52 -17.88 0.04
CA ALA A 44 9.55 -16.47 -0.37
C ALA A 44 9.03 -16.29 -1.81
N LEU A 45 9.46 -17.12 -2.75
CA LEU A 45 8.99 -17.11 -4.14
C LEU A 45 7.48 -17.38 -4.24
N VAL A 46 6.97 -18.38 -3.52
CA VAL A 46 5.53 -18.70 -3.49
C VAL A 46 4.72 -17.54 -2.95
N LEU A 47 5.15 -16.92 -1.85
CA LEU A 47 4.50 -15.71 -1.32
C LEU A 47 4.60 -14.54 -2.31
N MET A 48 5.73 -14.38 -2.99
CA MET A 48 5.87 -13.34 -4.01
C MET A 48 4.86 -13.53 -5.14
N LEU A 49 4.72 -14.76 -5.67
CA LEU A 49 3.74 -15.09 -6.69
C LEU A 49 2.30 -14.85 -6.21
N LEU A 50 2.03 -15.06 -4.93
CA LEU A 50 0.71 -14.84 -4.32
C LEU A 50 0.30 -13.35 -4.30
N THR A 51 1.21 -12.42 -4.64
CA THR A 51 0.87 -11.00 -4.84
C THR A 51 0.18 -10.74 -6.19
N LEU A 52 0.38 -11.60 -7.19
CA LEU A 52 -0.13 -11.41 -8.56
C LEU A 52 -1.65 -11.60 -8.75
N PRO A 53 -2.34 -12.56 -8.07
CA PRO A 53 -3.77 -12.79 -8.27
C PRO A 53 -4.64 -11.54 -8.10
N TYR A 54 -4.33 -10.67 -7.14
CA TYR A 54 -5.03 -9.39 -6.98
C TYR A 54 -4.85 -8.47 -8.20
N VAL A 55 -3.61 -8.35 -8.70
CA VAL A 55 -3.29 -7.51 -9.87
C VAL A 55 -3.98 -8.08 -11.12
N ALA A 56 -3.94 -9.39 -11.30
CA ALA A 56 -4.57 -10.08 -12.42
C ALA A 56 -6.10 -9.89 -12.41
N ALA A 57 -6.76 -10.10 -11.26
CA ALA A 57 -8.19 -9.87 -11.12
C ALA A 57 -8.58 -8.39 -11.33
N LYS A 58 -7.68 -7.45 -11.03
CA LYS A 58 -7.93 -6.02 -11.23
C LYS A 58 -7.88 -5.60 -12.70
N HIS A 59 -7.04 -6.25 -13.52
CA HIS A 59 -6.77 -5.82 -14.90
C HIS A 59 -7.32 -6.77 -15.97
N ILE A 60 -7.70 -8.00 -15.63
CA ILE A 60 -8.16 -9.03 -16.56
C ILE A 60 -9.55 -9.50 -16.15
N ALA A 61 -10.57 -9.13 -16.93
CA ALA A 61 -11.98 -9.38 -16.61
C ALA A 61 -12.34 -10.87 -16.46
N TRP A 62 -11.73 -11.75 -17.28
CA TRP A 62 -11.95 -13.19 -17.17
C TRP A 62 -11.37 -13.78 -15.87
N VAL A 63 -10.19 -13.31 -15.45
CA VAL A 63 -9.57 -13.71 -14.18
C VAL A 63 -10.40 -13.23 -13.01
N ASP A 64 -10.91 -11.99 -13.06
CA ASP A 64 -11.82 -11.47 -12.03
C ASP A 64 -13.06 -12.36 -11.86
N LYS A 65 -13.70 -12.73 -12.98
CA LYS A 65 -14.88 -13.59 -12.99
C LYS A 65 -14.61 -14.99 -12.45
N LEU A 66 -13.42 -15.54 -12.70
CA LEU A 66 -13.01 -16.84 -12.16
C LEU A 66 -12.74 -16.75 -10.65
N LEU A 67 -11.94 -15.77 -10.23
CA LEU A 67 -11.43 -15.67 -8.86
C LEU A 67 -12.48 -15.18 -7.87
N SER A 68 -13.41 -14.32 -8.31
CA SER A 68 -14.53 -13.84 -7.50
C SER A 68 -15.51 -14.95 -7.05
N ARG A 69 -15.49 -16.12 -7.72
CA ARG A 69 -16.24 -17.31 -7.28
C ARG A 69 -15.64 -17.98 -6.04
N LEU A 70 -14.34 -17.83 -5.83
CA LEU A 70 -13.58 -18.49 -4.77
C LEU A 70 -13.27 -17.53 -3.63
N VAL A 71 -12.89 -16.29 -3.94
CA VAL A 71 -12.33 -15.34 -2.99
C VAL A 71 -12.82 -13.93 -3.27
N SER A 72 -13.20 -13.20 -2.22
CA SER A 72 -13.64 -11.81 -2.34
C SER A 72 -12.49 -10.85 -2.68
N LYS A 73 -12.77 -9.74 -3.39
CA LYS A 73 -11.77 -8.71 -3.71
C LYS A 73 -11.03 -8.13 -2.48
N PRO A 74 -11.70 -7.85 -1.34
CA PRO A 74 -11.02 -7.43 -0.11
C PRO A 74 -10.02 -8.47 0.41
N THR A 75 -10.35 -9.77 0.32
CA THR A 75 -9.46 -10.85 0.73
C THR A 75 -8.25 -10.96 -0.21
N LEU A 76 -8.43 -10.86 -1.52
CA LEU A 76 -7.32 -10.84 -2.49
C LEU A 76 -6.35 -9.69 -2.23
N LEU A 77 -6.88 -8.51 -1.89
CA LEU A 77 -6.06 -7.37 -1.51
C LEU A 77 -5.32 -7.60 -0.19
N ALA A 78 -5.96 -8.24 0.80
CA ALA A 78 -5.29 -8.60 2.05
C ALA A 78 -4.16 -9.59 1.79
N ILE A 79 -4.40 -10.63 0.98
CA ILE A 79 -3.39 -11.59 0.55
C ILE A 79 -2.21 -10.89 -0.13
N HIS A 80 -2.47 -9.99 -1.08
CA HIS A 80 -1.43 -9.20 -1.74
C HIS A 80 -0.58 -8.40 -0.74
N ILE A 81 -1.20 -7.74 0.24
CA ILE A 81 -0.49 -6.96 1.27
C ILE A 81 0.36 -7.86 2.17
N TYR A 82 -0.23 -8.90 2.76
CA TYR A 82 0.50 -9.78 3.68
C TYR A 82 1.62 -10.54 2.96
N ALA A 83 1.34 -11.11 1.79
CA ALA A 83 2.33 -11.80 1.00
C ALA A 83 3.42 -10.84 0.50
N GLY A 84 3.05 -9.62 0.12
CA GLY A 84 3.98 -8.57 -0.31
C GLY A 84 4.92 -8.07 0.78
N VAL A 85 4.62 -8.27 2.07
CA VAL A 85 5.53 -7.95 3.18
C VAL A 85 6.28 -9.19 3.69
N LEU A 86 5.59 -10.34 3.81
CA LEU A 86 6.21 -11.59 4.27
C LEU A 86 7.22 -12.16 3.27
N ALA A 87 6.96 -12.04 1.96
CA ALA A 87 7.89 -12.53 0.93
C ALA A 87 9.26 -11.84 1.01
N PRO A 88 9.37 -10.49 1.07
CA PRO A 88 10.64 -9.81 1.34
C PRO A 88 11.31 -10.27 2.64
N ILE A 89 10.57 -10.46 3.74
CA ILE A 89 11.17 -10.92 5.00
C ILE A 89 11.85 -12.27 4.81
N LEU A 90 11.14 -13.25 4.23
CA LEU A 90 11.72 -14.55 3.94
C LEU A 90 12.85 -14.46 2.91
N GLY A 91 12.75 -13.57 1.93
CA GLY A 91 13.81 -13.31 0.95
C GLY A 91 15.09 -12.78 1.59
N LEU A 92 15.00 -11.86 2.56
CA LEU A 92 16.16 -11.39 3.31
C LEU A 92 16.74 -12.45 4.24
N VAL A 93 15.89 -13.28 4.87
CA VAL A 93 16.36 -14.45 5.65
C VAL A 93 17.08 -15.44 4.74
N HIS A 94 16.53 -15.74 3.55
CA HIS A 94 17.17 -16.60 2.55
C HIS A 94 18.53 -16.05 2.12
N ALA A 95 18.64 -14.74 1.90
CA ALA A 95 19.90 -14.09 1.57
C ALA A 95 20.93 -14.17 2.71
N ALA A 96 20.46 -14.30 3.96
CA ALA A 96 21.28 -14.37 5.18
C ALA A 96 22.37 -13.30 5.25
N HIS A 97 21.97 -12.08 4.88
CA HIS A 97 22.83 -10.90 4.82
C HIS A 97 24.00 -11.02 3.84
N LYS A 98 24.00 -12.00 2.92
CA LYS A 98 24.99 -12.12 1.85
C LYS A 98 24.59 -11.28 0.63
N LEU A 99 25.10 -10.04 0.55
CA LEU A 99 24.78 -9.07 -0.51
C LEU A 99 25.91 -8.87 -1.55
N GLU A 100 26.76 -9.88 -1.76
CA GLU A 100 27.91 -9.80 -2.67
C GLU A 100 27.52 -9.78 -4.16
N SER A 101 26.33 -10.28 -4.49
CA SER A 101 25.82 -10.29 -5.86
C SER A 101 25.12 -8.98 -6.21
N PRO A 102 25.46 -8.33 -7.34
CA PRO A 102 24.73 -7.15 -7.82
C PRO A 102 23.22 -7.38 -7.96
N VAL A 103 22.82 -8.57 -8.42
CA VAL A 103 21.40 -8.95 -8.57
C VAL A 103 20.72 -9.06 -7.21
N GLY A 104 21.38 -9.68 -6.22
CA GLY A 104 20.83 -9.81 -4.87
C GLY A 104 20.68 -8.46 -4.16
N LEU A 105 21.65 -7.56 -4.32
CA LEU A 105 21.57 -6.20 -3.80
C LEU A 105 20.42 -5.41 -4.45
N LEU A 106 20.32 -5.44 -5.79
CA LEU A 106 19.24 -4.79 -6.53
C LEU A 106 17.87 -5.32 -6.12
N LEU A 107 17.71 -6.64 -6.01
CA LEU A 107 16.48 -7.26 -5.52
C LEU A 107 16.13 -6.77 -4.12
N THR A 108 17.10 -6.72 -3.20
CA THR A 108 16.88 -6.24 -1.83
C THR A 108 16.40 -4.79 -1.82
N VAL A 109 17.08 -3.89 -2.55
CA VAL A 109 16.71 -2.48 -2.64
C VAL A 109 15.30 -2.31 -3.24
N LEU A 110 15.02 -2.99 -4.35
CA LEU A 110 13.72 -2.89 -5.01
C LEU A 110 12.58 -3.47 -4.15
N LEU A 111 12.82 -4.57 -3.45
CA LEU A 111 11.87 -5.13 -2.49
C LEU A 111 11.51 -4.12 -1.39
N LEU A 112 12.53 -3.53 -0.75
CA LEU A 112 12.31 -2.52 0.29
C LEU A 112 11.56 -1.30 -0.27
N MET A 113 11.96 -0.78 -1.43
CA MET A 113 11.25 0.33 -2.09
C MET A 113 9.80 -0.04 -2.42
N THR A 114 9.54 -1.26 -2.89
CA THR A 114 8.18 -1.69 -3.26
C THR A 114 7.28 -1.80 -2.04
N VAL A 115 7.79 -2.33 -0.92
CA VAL A 115 7.02 -2.39 0.33
C VAL A 115 6.76 -0.99 0.88
N ILE A 116 7.77 -0.10 0.91
CA ILE A 116 7.61 1.29 1.36
C ILE A 116 6.56 2.01 0.50
N THR A 117 6.67 1.91 -0.83
CA THR A 117 5.71 2.55 -1.74
C THR A 117 4.30 1.99 -1.58
N GLY A 118 4.16 0.68 -1.40
CA GLY A 118 2.88 0.02 -1.14
C GLY A 118 2.25 0.46 0.18
N PHE A 119 3.06 0.52 1.25
CA PHE A 119 2.64 0.95 2.58
C PHE A 119 2.16 2.41 2.57
N ILE A 120 2.97 3.33 2.01
CA ILE A 120 2.60 4.75 1.87
C ILE A 120 1.32 4.88 1.01
N GLY A 121 1.22 4.16 -0.10
CA GLY A 121 0.04 4.15 -0.98
C GLY A 121 -1.24 3.72 -0.26
N ARG A 122 -1.15 2.65 0.53
CA ARG A 122 -2.27 2.07 1.27
C ARG A 122 -2.72 2.93 2.44
N TYR A 123 -1.78 3.48 3.21
CA TYR A 123 -2.09 4.12 4.49
C TYR A 123 -2.18 5.63 4.38
N LEU A 124 -1.19 6.29 3.76
CA LEU A 124 -1.16 7.75 3.69
C LEU A 124 -2.05 8.25 2.55
N LEU A 125 -1.77 7.80 1.33
CA LEU A 125 -2.52 8.23 0.15
C LEU A 125 -4.00 7.84 0.30
N ALA A 126 -4.35 6.61 0.66
CA ALA A 126 -5.76 6.25 0.80
C ALA A 126 -6.55 7.07 1.84
N GLN A 127 -5.89 7.58 2.90
CA GLN A 127 -6.51 8.49 3.87
C GLN A 127 -6.77 9.86 3.25
N LEU A 128 -5.77 10.44 2.57
CA LEU A 128 -5.94 11.72 1.86
C LEU A 128 -7.09 11.66 0.86
N GLY A 129 -7.21 10.57 0.11
CA GLY A 129 -8.30 10.38 -0.85
C GLY A 129 -9.67 10.22 -0.20
N ARG A 130 -9.75 9.68 1.04
CA ARG A 130 -11.01 9.65 1.82
C ARG A 130 -11.39 11.04 2.31
N ALA A 131 -10.44 11.78 2.87
CA ALA A 131 -10.65 13.15 3.35
C ALA A 131 -11.15 14.07 2.21
N LEU A 132 -10.56 13.95 1.02
CA LEU A 132 -10.99 14.69 -0.16
C LEU A 132 -12.41 14.33 -0.61
N ARG A 133 -12.77 13.04 -0.60
CA ARG A 133 -14.15 12.62 -0.91
C ARG A 133 -15.16 13.19 0.08
N GLY A 134 -14.83 13.23 1.37
CA GLY A 134 -15.67 13.86 2.40
C GLY A 134 -15.91 15.35 2.13
N ARG A 135 -14.85 16.09 1.77
CA ARG A 135 -14.99 17.51 1.37
C ARG A 135 -15.86 17.71 0.12
N ARG A 136 -15.81 16.78 -0.85
CA ARG A 136 -16.69 16.84 -2.03
C ARG A 136 -18.16 16.63 -1.69
N SER A 137 -18.47 15.68 -0.81
CA SER A 137 -19.85 15.48 -0.35
C SER A 137 -20.36 16.69 0.43
N GLU A 138 -19.50 17.31 1.23
CA GLU A 138 -19.82 18.55 1.94
C GLU A 138 -20.13 19.69 0.95
N LEU A 139 -19.27 19.92 -0.06
CA LEU A 139 -19.55 20.91 -1.12
C LEU A 139 -20.85 20.63 -1.85
N ALA A 140 -21.14 19.36 -2.17
CA ALA A 140 -22.39 18.99 -2.82
C ALA A 140 -23.60 19.33 -1.96
N SER A 141 -23.52 19.10 -0.64
CA SER A 141 -24.58 19.46 0.30
C SER A 141 -24.78 20.97 0.44
N LEU A 142 -23.69 21.75 0.47
CA LEU A 142 -23.73 23.22 0.51
C LEU A 142 -24.30 23.81 -0.77
N ARG A 143 -23.97 23.25 -1.94
CA ARG A 143 -24.60 23.64 -3.22
C ARG A 143 -26.10 23.36 -3.22
N ALA A 144 -26.52 22.18 -2.76
CA ALA A 144 -27.94 21.83 -2.69
C ALA A 144 -28.69 22.79 -1.75
N ALA A 145 -28.11 23.12 -0.59
CA ALA A 145 -28.67 24.08 0.36
C ALA A 145 -28.76 25.50 -0.22
N PHE A 146 -27.76 25.94 -1.00
CA PHE A 146 -27.76 27.25 -1.66
C PHE A 146 -28.82 27.37 -2.75
N LEU A 147 -29.08 26.28 -3.49
CA LEU A 147 -30.01 26.23 -4.62
C LEU A 147 -31.46 25.90 -4.19
N GLU A 148 -31.72 25.67 -2.89
CA GLU A 148 -33.02 25.21 -2.38
C GLU A 148 -33.52 23.91 -3.05
N GLU A 149 -32.62 23.08 -3.57
CA GLU A 149 -32.96 21.76 -4.12
C GLU A 149 -33.09 20.72 -2.98
N PRO A 150 -33.94 19.68 -3.14
CA PRO A 150 -34.01 18.59 -2.18
C PRO A 150 -32.64 17.93 -2.05
N ALA A 151 -32.06 17.98 -0.84
CA ALA A 151 -30.73 17.46 -0.58
C ALA A 151 -30.61 15.99 -1.04
N ALA A 152 -29.58 15.70 -1.83
CA ALA A 152 -29.19 14.31 -2.11
C ALA A 152 -28.94 13.58 -0.78
N PRO A 153 -29.33 12.30 -0.66
CA PRO A 153 -29.28 11.58 0.60
C PRO A 153 -27.89 11.65 1.22
N THR A 154 -27.82 12.26 2.40
CA THR A 154 -26.63 12.39 3.22
C THR A 154 -26.10 10.98 3.52
N GLN A 155 -24.96 10.61 2.94
CA GLN A 155 -24.22 9.48 3.47
C GLN A 155 -23.69 9.91 4.83
N ALA A 156 -24.35 9.43 5.89
CA ALA A 156 -23.91 9.66 7.26
C ALA A 156 -22.45 9.23 7.39
N ASP A 157 -21.56 10.22 7.51
CA ASP A 157 -20.16 9.98 7.83
C ASP A 157 -20.13 9.37 9.22
N THR A 158 -19.74 8.10 9.30
CA THR A 158 -19.36 7.47 10.56
C THR A 158 -18.32 8.34 11.21
N ALA A 159 -18.68 8.97 12.34
CA ALA A 159 -17.80 9.80 13.16
C ALA A 159 -16.40 9.18 13.22
N ALA A 160 -15.41 9.91 12.72
CA ALA A 160 -14.03 9.46 12.68
C ALA A 160 -13.59 9.09 14.11
N ALA A 161 -13.24 7.82 14.32
CA ALA A 161 -12.78 7.32 15.61
C ALA A 161 -11.56 8.14 16.08
N PRO A 162 -11.47 8.47 17.38
CA PRO A 162 -10.39 9.28 17.91
C PRO A 162 -9.03 8.63 17.62
N LEU A 163 -8.12 9.41 17.04
CA LEU A 163 -6.78 8.95 16.71
C LEU A 163 -6.01 8.57 17.99
N SER A 164 -5.58 7.31 18.07
CA SER A 164 -4.75 6.74 19.14
C SER A 164 -3.43 7.52 19.33
N GLY A 165 -3.04 7.70 20.60
CA GLY A 165 -2.18 8.78 21.12
C GLY A 165 -0.89 9.11 20.37
N TRP A 166 -0.13 8.13 19.88
CA TRP A 166 1.13 8.41 19.18
C TRP A 166 0.93 9.03 17.78
N LYS A 167 -0.22 8.78 17.13
CA LYS A 167 -0.56 9.37 15.82
C LYS A 167 -0.85 10.87 15.92
N ARG A 168 -1.16 11.39 17.12
CA ARG A 168 -1.41 12.82 17.36
C ARG A 168 -0.14 13.68 17.25
N TYR A 169 1.04 13.09 17.48
CA TYR A 169 2.32 13.80 17.35
C TYR A 169 2.83 13.87 15.91
N LEU A 170 2.42 12.93 15.05
CA LEU A 170 2.80 12.89 13.63
C LEU A 170 1.76 13.55 12.71
N PHE A 171 0.51 13.69 13.17
CA PHE A 171 -0.57 14.27 12.40
C PHE A 171 -1.32 15.29 13.25
N VAL A 172 -1.23 16.56 12.85
CA VAL A 172 -2.17 17.59 13.29
C VAL A 172 -3.52 17.24 12.63
N ALA A 173 -4.46 16.76 13.43
CA ALA A 173 -5.86 16.82 13.03
C ALA A 173 -6.17 18.31 12.86
N GLY A 174 -6.41 18.76 11.63
CA GLY A 174 -6.97 20.09 11.42
C GLY A 174 -8.26 20.15 12.22
N ASP A 175 -8.42 21.20 13.02
CA ASP A 175 -9.62 21.40 13.82
C ASP A 175 -10.85 21.20 12.93
N ALA A 176 -11.76 20.33 13.38
CA ALA A 176 -13.08 20.28 12.77
C ALA A 176 -13.67 21.69 12.93
N PRO A 177 -14.10 22.36 11.85
CA PRO A 177 -14.70 23.68 11.98
C PRO A 177 -15.89 23.54 12.92
N ALA A 178 -15.83 24.25 14.03
CA ALA A 178 -16.88 24.27 15.04
C ALA A 178 -18.18 24.80 14.40
N GLY A 179 -19.08 23.89 14.03
CA GLY A 179 -20.45 23.91 14.51
C GLY A 179 -21.38 25.09 14.18
N GLN A 180 -21.16 25.88 13.13
CA GLN A 180 -22.20 26.81 12.64
C GLN A 180 -22.27 26.76 11.11
N HIS A 181 -23.24 26.02 10.59
CA HIS A 181 -23.67 26.21 9.20
C HIS A 181 -24.27 27.61 9.08
N PRO A 182 -23.71 28.51 8.26
CA PRO A 182 -24.30 29.82 8.05
C PRO A 182 -25.73 29.65 7.53
N GLN A 183 -26.72 30.20 8.24
CA GLN A 183 -28.12 30.17 7.78
C GLN A 183 -28.41 31.24 6.73
N ASP A 184 -27.51 32.22 6.56
CA ASP A 184 -27.63 33.29 5.58
C ASP A 184 -27.02 32.87 4.22
N LYS A 185 -27.69 33.24 3.12
CA LYS A 185 -27.28 32.92 1.74
C LYS A 185 -25.89 33.44 1.42
N ALA A 186 -25.50 34.59 1.97
CA ALA A 186 -24.15 35.14 1.82
C ALA A 186 -23.08 34.27 2.50
N GLY A 187 -23.39 33.70 3.67
CA GLY A 187 -22.49 32.80 4.39
C GLY A 187 -22.33 31.43 3.71
N ILE A 188 -23.41 30.91 3.12
CA ILE A 188 -23.38 29.67 2.31
C ILE A 188 -22.56 29.90 1.03
N ALA A 189 -22.71 31.05 0.37
CA ALA A 189 -21.92 31.40 -0.82
C ALA A 189 -20.42 31.53 -0.51
N ALA A 190 -20.06 32.12 0.64
CA ALA A 190 -18.67 32.22 1.08
C ALA A 190 -18.08 30.83 1.39
N ALA A 191 -18.79 29.98 2.14
CA ALA A 191 -18.39 28.61 2.42
C ALA A 191 -18.28 27.75 1.13
N LEU A 192 -19.15 27.99 0.16
CA LEU A 192 -19.11 27.34 -1.14
C LEU A 192 -17.87 27.76 -1.94
N ALA A 193 -17.54 29.06 -1.97
CA ALA A 193 -16.36 29.57 -2.66
C ALA A 193 -15.07 29.01 -2.03
N ASP A 194 -14.97 28.99 -0.70
CA ASP A 194 -13.81 28.45 0.04
C ASP A 194 -13.61 26.95 -0.20
N THR A 195 -14.71 26.17 -0.17
CA THR A 195 -14.65 24.72 -0.44
C THR A 195 -14.34 24.42 -1.91
N GLU A 196 -14.89 25.19 -2.85
CA GLU A 196 -14.58 25.04 -4.28
C GLU A 196 -13.11 25.37 -4.57
N PHE A 197 -12.55 26.40 -3.93
CA PHE A 197 -11.13 26.75 -4.04
C PHE A 197 -10.24 25.64 -3.48
N ALA A 198 -10.61 25.06 -2.34
CA ALA A 198 -9.90 23.92 -1.74
C ALA A 198 -9.98 22.64 -2.61
N ILE A 199 -11.07 22.46 -3.36
CA ILE A 199 -11.28 21.33 -4.28
C ILE A 199 -10.56 21.54 -5.61
N ARG A 200 -10.38 22.78 -6.10
CA ARG A 200 -9.60 23.03 -7.33
C ARG A 200 -8.12 22.65 -7.19
N ALA A 201 -7.57 22.60 -5.98
CA ALA A 201 -6.23 22.06 -5.71
C ALA A 201 -6.14 20.51 -5.81
N GLU A 202 -7.25 19.81 -6.08
CA GLU A 202 -7.37 18.36 -6.00
C GLU A 202 -6.87 17.58 -7.23
N GLU A 203 -6.78 18.21 -8.41
CA GLU A 203 -6.23 17.56 -9.61
C GLU A 203 -4.76 17.13 -9.41
N ALA A 204 -3.99 17.93 -8.67
CA ALA A 204 -2.64 17.60 -8.25
C ALA A 204 -2.60 16.31 -7.40
N THR A 205 -3.64 16.11 -6.58
CA THR A 205 -3.72 14.92 -5.73
C THR A 205 -4.07 13.67 -6.55
N ASN A 206 -5.07 13.73 -7.43
CA ASN A 206 -5.43 12.59 -8.28
C ASN A 206 -4.29 12.16 -9.23
N THR A 207 -3.57 13.13 -9.80
CA THR A 207 -2.39 12.84 -10.63
C THR A 207 -1.25 12.23 -9.82
N LEU A 208 -1.04 12.69 -8.58
CA LEU A 208 -0.11 12.06 -7.65
C LEU A 208 -0.49 10.59 -7.36
N PHE A 209 -1.76 10.30 -7.07
CA PHE A 209 -2.23 8.91 -6.86
C PHE A 209 -1.97 8.01 -8.06
N ALA A 210 -2.19 8.52 -9.28
CA ALA A 210 -1.98 7.76 -10.51
C ALA A 210 -0.49 7.46 -10.72
N ARG A 211 0.37 8.48 -10.58
CA ARG A 211 1.84 8.35 -10.68
C ARG A 211 2.40 7.43 -9.61
N TRP A 212 1.92 7.54 -8.38
CA TRP A 212 2.34 6.69 -7.26
C TRP A 212 2.02 5.22 -7.50
N ARG A 213 0.80 4.95 -7.97
CA ARG A 213 0.38 3.58 -8.34
C ARG A 213 1.21 3.05 -9.50
N PHE A 214 1.49 3.88 -10.50
CA PHE A 214 2.35 3.51 -11.62
C PHE A 214 3.76 3.14 -11.14
N LEU A 215 4.37 3.95 -10.26
CA LEU A 215 5.68 3.67 -9.67
C LEU A 215 5.69 2.33 -8.93
N HIS A 216 4.68 2.05 -8.09
CA HIS A 216 4.60 0.78 -7.35
C HIS A 216 4.49 -0.43 -8.29
N ILE A 217 3.70 -0.32 -9.37
CA ILE A 217 3.58 -1.36 -10.38
C ILE A 217 4.91 -1.56 -11.11
N LEU A 218 5.57 -0.47 -11.52
CA LEU A 218 6.86 -0.50 -12.20
C LEU A 218 7.92 -1.21 -11.34
N LEU A 219 8.02 -0.85 -10.05
CA LEU A 219 8.93 -1.50 -9.12
C LEU A 219 8.62 -3.01 -8.98
N GLY A 220 7.34 -3.37 -8.90
CA GLY A 220 6.90 -4.77 -8.89
C GLY A 220 7.34 -5.52 -10.15
N CYS A 221 7.16 -4.94 -11.35
CA CYS A 221 7.62 -5.53 -12.60
C CYS A 221 9.14 -5.76 -12.62
N LEU A 222 9.92 -4.78 -12.13
CA LEU A 222 11.38 -4.90 -12.03
C LEU A 222 11.79 -6.02 -11.07
N ILE A 223 11.11 -6.17 -9.93
CA ILE A 223 11.35 -7.28 -9.00
C ILE A 223 11.12 -8.61 -9.68
N PHE A 224 9.98 -8.81 -10.34
CA PHE A 224 9.68 -10.10 -10.98
C PHE A 224 10.68 -10.44 -12.10
N ALA A 225 11.11 -9.44 -12.87
CA ALA A 225 12.14 -9.63 -13.88
C ALA A 225 13.48 -10.07 -13.27
N LEU A 226 13.97 -9.37 -12.24
CA LEU A 226 15.20 -9.73 -11.56
C LEU A 226 15.09 -11.05 -10.78
N LEU A 227 13.91 -11.36 -10.24
CA LEU A 227 13.66 -12.61 -9.52
C LEU A 227 13.74 -13.79 -10.49
N ALA A 228 13.18 -13.65 -11.70
CA ALA A 228 13.31 -14.66 -12.75
C ALA A 228 14.78 -14.88 -13.13
N LEU A 229 15.58 -13.81 -13.26
CA LEU A 229 17.02 -13.91 -13.51
C LEU A 229 17.75 -14.60 -12.33
N HIS A 230 17.42 -14.24 -11.09
CA HIS A 230 18.02 -14.81 -9.89
C HIS A 230 17.76 -16.31 -9.77
N VAL A 231 16.50 -16.73 -9.93
CA VAL A 231 16.11 -18.15 -9.92
C VAL A 231 16.71 -18.88 -11.12
N GLY A 232 16.67 -18.27 -12.32
CA GLY A 232 17.27 -18.84 -13.52
C GLY A 232 18.78 -19.07 -13.40
N ALA A 233 19.51 -18.12 -12.82
CA ALA A 233 20.93 -18.27 -12.53
C ALA A 233 21.18 -19.36 -11.49
N ALA A 234 20.37 -19.44 -10.44
CA ALA A 234 20.47 -20.50 -9.42
C ALA A 234 20.24 -21.90 -10.03
N ILE A 235 19.28 -22.03 -10.95
CA ILE A 235 19.02 -23.28 -11.68
C ILE A 235 20.19 -23.60 -12.62
N TYR A 236 20.59 -22.65 -13.45
CA TYR A 236 21.64 -22.86 -14.46
C TYR A 236 23.00 -23.20 -13.84
N TYR A 237 23.42 -22.46 -12.81
CA TYR A 237 24.69 -22.70 -12.12
C TYR A 237 24.58 -23.71 -10.97
N GLY A 238 23.39 -24.03 -10.47
CA GLY A 238 23.21 -25.00 -9.39
C GLY A 238 23.02 -26.43 -9.90
N LEU A 239 22.22 -26.64 -10.94
CA LEU A 239 21.96 -27.97 -11.51
C LEU A 239 23.07 -28.44 -12.45
N ARG A 240 23.91 -27.55 -12.98
CA ARG A 240 25.03 -27.92 -13.87
C ARG A 240 26.12 -28.73 -13.15
N TRP A 241 26.22 -28.66 -11.83
CA TRP A 241 27.28 -29.31 -11.05
C TRP A 241 26.76 -30.43 -10.12
N LEU A 242 25.55 -30.92 -10.38
CA LEU A 242 24.99 -32.16 -9.85
C LEU A 242 25.09 -33.25 -10.92
#